data_AF-L1L319-F1
#
_entry.id   AF-L1L319-F1
#
_cell.length_a   1.000
_cell.length_b   1.000
_cell.length_c   1.000
_cell.angle_alpha   90.00
_cell.angle_beta   90.00
_cell.angle_gamma   90.00
#
_symmetry.space_group_name_H-M   'P 1'
#
loop_
_entity.id
_entity.type
_entity.pdbx_description
1 polymer ?
#
loop_
_entity_poly.entity_id
_entity_poly.type
_entity_poly.pdbx_seq_one_letter_code
_entity_poly.pdbx_strand_id
1 'polypeptide(L)'
;MQGLVGSPGWIAFGDNGGGDRLALDLTPGPGGHAGQVIMIDHERSIGAALRADSLTDMVVNHRDDWRSDDDWDRPPVVAQVSTHSPGGMVAAARPELEVLRIGGRKGEPVGLAPVAGLPRLRTLTASPGTLADPLEITGLTGLEYLSLGPEEWRVLLDAGAVPRSLSAAAIDVQGEQHPLPVLDLANELLALWDRPLITRTVLEGDLDTDRTAGGTR
;
A
#
# COMPACT_ATOMS: atom_id res chain seq x y z
N MET A 1 -18.77 3.75 -6.34
CA MET A 1 -17.80 4.13 -5.29
C MET A 1 -17.33 2.82 -4.66
N GLN A 2 -16.18 2.30 -5.08
CA GLN A 2 -15.52 1.15 -4.46
C GLN A 2 -14.79 1.68 -3.22
N GLY A 3 -15.20 1.24 -2.03
CA GLY A 3 -14.47 1.54 -0.80
C GLY A 3 -13.12 0.81 -0.83
N LEU A 4 -12.03 1.50 -0.54
CA LEU A 4 -10.68 0.95 -0.61
C LEU A 4 -10.41 0.02 0.59
N VAL A 5 -10.42 -1.29 0.33
CA VAL A 5 -9.47 -2.38 0.65
C VAL A 5 -10.29 -3.64 0.33
N GLY A 6 -10.19 -4.08 -0.93
CA GLY A 6 -11.07 -5.10 -1.50
C GLY A 6 -12.36 -4.53 -2.11
N SER A 7 -12.91 -5.23 -3.11
CA SER A 7 -14.21 -4.91 -3.68
C SER A 7 -15.31 -5.72 -2.97
N PRO A 8 -16.50 -5.15 -2.68
CA PRO A 8 -17.63 -5.93 -2.17
C PRO A 8 -18.11 -7.01 -3.15
N GLY A 9 -17.67 -6.96 -4.41
CA GLY A 9 -17.89 -8.02 -5.40
C GLY A 9 -16.87 -9.14 -5.36
N TRP A 10 -15.93 -9.16 -4.42
CA TRP A 10 -14.93 -10.23 -4.30
C TRP A 10 -15.39 -11.32 -3.33
N ILE A 11 -15.51 -12.55 -3.83
CA ILE A 11 -15.90 -13.71 -3.02
C ILE A 11 -14.66 -14.59 -2.82
N ALA A 12 -14.07 -14.52 -1.62
CA ALA A 12 -12.95 -15.38 -1.24
C ALA A 12 -13.41 -16.84 -1.13
N PHE A 13 -12.68 -17.77 -1.74
CA PHE A 13 -13.04 -19.20 -1.77
C PHE A 13 -11.87 -20.15 -1.51
N GLY A 14 -10.63 -19.66 -1.44
CA GLY A 14 -9.45 -20.47 -1.18
C GLY A 14 -8.27 -19.64 -0.67
N ASP A 15 -7.21 -20.33 -0.29
CA ASP A 15 -5.92 -19.75 0.09
C ASP A 15 -4.77 -20.66 -0.36
N ASN A 16 -3.55 -20.14 -0.33
CA ASN A 16 -2.34 -20.89 -0.64
C ASN A 16 -1.62 -21.41 0.61
N GLY A 17 -2.25 -21.33 1.79
CA GLY A 17 -1.63 -21.65 3.08
C GLY A 17 -0.56 -20.66 3.58
N GLY A 18 -0.17 -19.66 2.78
CA GLY A 18 0.83 -18.63 3.11
C GLY A 18 0.24 -17.29 3.54
N GLY A 19 -1.09 -17.16 3.59
CA GLY A 19 -1.78 -15.90 3.93
C GLY A 19 -2.51 -15.26 2.74
N ASP A 20 -2.18 -15.63 1.50
CA ASP A 20 -2.85 -15.12 0.32
C ASP A 20 -4.25 -15.72 0.16
N ARG A 21 -5.17 -14.94 -0.41
CA ARG A 21 -6.56 -15.37 -0.64
C ARG A 21 -6.86 -15.43 -2.13
N LEU A 22 -7.48 -16.51 -2.58
CA LEU A 22 -8.13 -16.57 -3.88
C LEU A 22 -9.56 -16.03 -3.77
N ALA A 23 -9.94 -15.17 -4.70
CA ALA A 23 -11.28 -14.63 -4.79
C ALA A 23 -11.82 -14.64 -6.22
N LEU A 24 -13.13 -14.84 -6.33
CA LEU A 24 -13.90 -14.55 -7.53
C LEU A 24 -14.19 -13.06 -7.58
N ASP A 25 -13.89 -12.39 -8.70
CA ASP A 25 -14.18 -10.98 -8.89
C ASP A 25 -15.45 -10.76 -9.71
N LEU A 26 -16.51 -10.29 -9.07
CA LEU A 26 -17.79 -9.94 -9.69
C LEU A 26 -17.90 -8.46 -10.08
N THR A 27 -16.84 -7.68 -9.86
CA THR A 27 -16.79 -6.23 -10.04
C THR A 27 -15.45 -5.82 -10.66
N PRO A 28 -15.08 -6.40 -11.81
CA PRO A 28 -13.78 -6.17 -12.41
C PRO A 28 -13.62 -4.71 -12.84
N GLY A 29 -12.36 -4.27 -12.90
CA GLY A 29 -12.01 -3.03 -13.58
C GLY A 29 -12.28 -3.10 -15.09
N PRO A 30 -12.13 -1.98 -15.82
CA PRO A 30 -12.51 -1.88 -17.24
C PRO A 30 -11.86 -2.88 -18.20
N GLY A 31 -10.73 -3.49 -17.82
CA GLY A 31 -10.03 -4.50 -18.61
C GLY A 31 -10.23 -5.94 -18.15
N GLY A 32 -11.03 -6.18 -17.11
CA GLY A 32 -11.33 -7.53 -16.60
C GLY A 32 -12.73 -7.99 -16.98
N HIS A 33 -13.08 -9.20 -16.57
CA HIS A 33 -14.40 -9.78 -16.80
C HIS A 33 -14.97 -10.40 -15.53
N ALA A 34 -16.30 -10.35 -15.40
CA ALA A 34 -16.98 -10.84 -14.21
C ALA A 34 -16.79 -12.36 -14.09
N GLY A 35 -16.42 -12.81 -12.89
CA GLY A 35 -16.14 -14.23 -12.62
C GLY A 35 -14.69 -14.64 -12.81
N GLN A 36 -13.79 -13.71 -13.13
CA GLN A 36 -12.35 -13.95 -13.12
C GLN A 36 -11.88 -14.35 -11.71
N VAL A 37 -10.85 -15.20 -11.65
CA VAL A 37 -10.22 -15.59 -10.39
C VAL A 37 -8.99 -14.72 -10.18
N ILE A 38 -8.94 -14.05 -9.04
CA ILE A 38 -7.84 -13.20 -8.63
C ILE A 38 -7.18 -13.72 -7.36
N MET A 39 -5.90 -13.42 -7.17
CA MET A 39 -5.17 -13.65 -5.94
C MET A 39 -4.92 -12.33 -5.23
N ILE A 40 -5.37 -12.27 -3.99
CA ILE A 40 -5.13 -11.18 -3.05
C ILE A 40 -3.89 -11.57 -2.26
N ASP A 41 -2.80 -10.89 -2.56
CA ASP A 41 -1.50 -11.04 -1.93
C ASP A 41 -1.54 -10.38 -0.54
N HIS A 42 -1.15 -11.12 0.49
CA HIS A 42 -1.17 -10.64 1.88
C HIS A 42 -0.01 -9.69 2.22
N GLU A 43 1.05 -9.67 1.41
CA GLU A 43 2.17 -8.74 1.52
C GLU A 43 1.93 -7.45 0.72
N ARG A 44 0.94 -7.44 -0.20
CA ARG A 44 0.56 -6.26 -0.98
C ARG A 44 -0.72 -5.63 -0.44
N SER A 45 -0.63 -4.35 -0.08
CA SER A 45 -1.79 -3.56 0.36
C SER A 45 -2.74 -3.13 -0.75
N ILE A 46 -2.44 -3.41 -2.03
CA ILE A 46 -3.19 -2.90 -3.19
C ILE A 46 -3.21 -3.91 -4.34
N GLY A 47 -4.40 -4.04 -4.94
CA GLY A 47 -4.62 -4.81 -6.16
C GLY A 47 -4.78 -6.30 -5.90
N ALA A 48 -4.96 -7.03 -7.00
CA ALA A 48 -4.99 -8.48 -7.01
C ALA A 48 -4.42 -8.96 -8.35
N ALA A 49 -3.77 -10.12 -8.37
CA ALA A 49 -3.23 -10.70 -9.59
C ALA A 49 -4.28 -11.60 -10.25
N LEU A 50 -4.52 -11.45 -11.56
CA LEU A 50 -5.36 -12.39 -12.31
C LEU A 50 -4.70 -13.78 -12.29
N ARG A 51 -5.46 -14.81 -11.94
CA ARG A 51 -5.00 -16.21 -11.89
C ARG A 51 -5.65 -17.08 -12.97
N ALA A 52 -6.92 -16.86 -13.22
CA ALA A 52 -7.66 -17.58 -14.25
C ALA A 52 -8.83 -16.75 -14.75
N ASP A 53 -9.25 -17.01 -15.98
CA ASP A 53 -10.39 -16.32 -16.57
C ASP A 53 -11.71 -16.76 -15.92
N SER A 54 -11.76 -17.95 -15.31
CA SER A 54 -12.90 -18.42 -14.53
C SER A 54 -12.51 -19.53 -13.56
N LEU A 55 -13.39 -19.86 -12.62
CA LEU A 55 -13.23 -21.06 -11.78
C LEU A 55 -13.17 -22.35 -12.61
N THR A 56 -13.95 -22.43 -13.68
CA THR A 56 -13.94 -23.59 -14.58
C THR A 56 -12.59 -23.73 -15.26
N ASP A 57 -12.05 -22.63 -15.80
CA ASP A 57 -10.70 -22.60 -16.39
C ASP A 57 -9.64 -23.07 -15.39
N MET A 58 -9.70 -22.56 -14.15
CA MET A 58 -8.78 -22.92 -13.09
C MET A 58 -8.83 -24.42 -12.72
N VAL A 59 -10.03 -24.99 -12.60
CA VAL A 59 -10.23 -26.41 -12.23
C VAL A 59 -9.85 -27.35 -13.36
N VAL A 60 -10.23 -27.03 -14.60
CA VAL A 60 -9.98 -27.89 -15.77
C VAL A 60 -8.50 -27.93 -16.12
N ASN A 61 -7.79 -26.80 -15.98
CA ASN A 61 -6.40 -26.69 -16.39
C ASN A 61 -5.39 -26.94 -15.27
N HIS A 62 -5.83 -27.38 -14.07
CA HIS A 62 -4.99 -27.78 -12.94
C HIS A 62 -3.73 -26.91 -12.79
N ARG A 63 -3.92 -25.59 -12.67
CA ARG A 63 -2.80 -24.64 -12.53
C ARG A 63 -2.21 -24.75 -11.12
N ASP A 64 -1.32 -25.71 -10.93
CA ASP A 64 -0.59 -25.99 -9.68
C ASP A 64 0.64 -25.10 -9.45
N ASP A 65 0.98 -24.21 -10.40
CA ASP A 65 2.10 -23.29 -10.24
C ASP A 65 1.71 -22.11 -9.34
N TRP A 66 1.73 -22.38 -8.04
CA TRP A 66 1.68 -21.41 -6.94
C TRP A 66 2.96 -20.59 -6.80
N ARG A 67 3.72 -20.43 -7.89
CA ARG A 67 4.83 -19.49 -7.91
C ARG A 67 4.23 -18.10 -8.00
N SER A 68 4.54 -17.29 -6.99
CA SER A 68 4.58 -15.84 -7.12
C SER A 68 5.40 -15.57 -8.37
N ASP A 69 4.76 -15.15 -9.46
CA ASP A 69 5.49 -14.69 -10.63
C ASP A 69 6.28 -13.46 -10.20
N ASP A 70 7.54 -13.72 -9.83
CA ASP A 70 8.58 -12.73 -9.68
C ASP A 70 8.75 -12.04 -11.04
N ASP A 71 8.31 -10.78 -11.04
CA ASP A 71 9.01 -9.65 -11.65
C ASP A 71 9.13 -9.52 -13.18
N TRP A 72 8.54 -10.39 -14.01
CA TRP A 72 8.78 -10.29 -15.48
C TRP A 72 7.59 -10.02 -16.42
N ASP A 73 6.35 -9.95 -15.94
CA ASP A 73 5.19 -9.50 -16.74
C ASP A 73 4.32 -8.49 -15.97
N ARG A 74 4.94 -7.51 -15.33
CA ARG A 74 4.17 -6.39 -14.77
C ARG A 74 3.54 -5.62 -15.94
N PRO A 75 2.20 -5.51 -16.00
CA PRO A 75 1.58 -4.70 -17.04
C PRO A 75 2.18 -3.29 -16.99
N PRO A 76 2.32 -2.60 -18.14
CA PRO A 76 3.06 -1.33 -18.24
C PRO A 76 2.55 -0.22 -17.30
N VAL A 77 1.35 -0.42 -16.74
CA VAL A 77 0.68 0.43 -15.74
C VAL A 77 1.27 0.37 -14.33
N VAL A 78 2.14 -0.61 -14.01
CA VAL A 78 2.79 -0.74 -12.70
C VAL A 78 4.31 -0.62 -12.85
N ALA A 79 4.94 0.24 -12.05
CA ALA A 79 6.39 0.35 -11.96
C ALA A 79 6.88 0.27 -10.51
N GLN A 80 8.07 -0.33 -10.35
CA GLN A 80 8.81 -0.32 -9.10
C GLN A 80 10.17 0.31 -9.34
N VAL A 81 10.51 1.31 -8.54
CA VAL A 81 11.79 2.02 -8.58
C VAL A 81 12.55 1.73 -7.29
N SER A 82 13.82 1.34 -7.45
CA SER A 82 14.74 1.17 -6.33
C SER A 82 15.64 2.38 -6.19
N THR A 83 15.89 2.85 -4.97
CA THR A 83 16.90 3.89 -4.67
C THR A 83 18.34 3.48 -5.05
N HIS A 84 18.57 2.21 -5.40
CA HIS A 84 19.87 1.70 -5.86
C HIS A 84 19.97 1.61 -7.39
N SER A 85 18.93 2.02 -8.13
CA SER A 85 18.85 1.87 -9.58
C SER A 85 18.73 3.25 -10.25
N PRO A 86 19.87 3.88 -10.60
CA PRO A 86 19.89 5.15 -11.30
C PRO A 86 19.07 5.08 -12.60
N GLY A 87 18.22 6.07 -12.84
CA GLY A 87 17.38 6.15 -14.05
C GLY A 87 16.08 5.34 -14.00
N GLY A 88 15.83 4.56 -12.93
CA GLY A 88 14.58 3.80 -12.78
C GLY A 88 13.33 4.67 -12.85
N MET A 89 13.39 5.90 -12.30
CA MET A 89 12.27 6.85 -12.37
C MET A 89 11.95 7.31 -13.80
N VAL A 90 12.97 7.61 -14.60
CA VAL A 90 12.79 8.03 -16.00
C VAL A 90 12.22 6.88 -16.83
N ALA A 91 12.69 5.65 -16.59
CA ALA A 91 12.16 4.46 -17.27
C ALA A 91 10.70 4.16 -16.88
N ALA A 92 10.30 4.50 -15.66
CA ALA A 92 8.93 4.33 -15.17
C ALA A 92 7.95 5.36 -15.74
N ALA A 93 8.43 6.54 -16.15
CA ALA A 93 7.62 7.69 -16.59
C ALA A 93 6.94 7.48 -17.95
N ARG A 94 5.94 6.59 -17.97
CA ARG A 94 5.13 6.25 -19.14
C ARG A 94 3.70 6.76 -18.96
N PRO A 95 3.01 7.23 -20.02
CA PRO A 95 1.65 7.78 -19.92
C PRO A 95 0.61 6.81 -19.34
N GLU A 96 0.86 5.51 -19.46
CA GLU A 96 0.00 4.44 -18.97
C GLU A 96 0.24 4.11 -17.49
N LEU A 97 1.27 4.67 -16.86
CA LEU A 97 1.61 4.38 -15.47
C LEU A 97 0.46 4.79 -14.53
N GLU A 98 -0.06 3.82 -13.79
CA GLU A 98 -1.11 4.01 -12.80
C GLU A 98 -0.61 3.83 -11.37
N VAL A 99 0.39 2.95 -11.17
CA VAL A 99 0.91 2.57 -9.85
C VAL A 99 2.42 2.66 -9.83
N LEU A 100 2.96 3.48 -8.92
CA LEU A 100 4.38 3.62 -8.66
C LEU A 100 4.73 3.17 -7.24
N ARG A 101 5.71 2.27 -7.13
CA ARG A 101 6.29 1.85 -5.85
C ARG A 101 7.75 2.24 -5.80
N ILE A 102 8.16 2.95 -4.76
CA ILE A 102 9.55 3.36 -4.52
C ILE A 102 10.01 2.69 -3.24
N GLY A 103 11.14 1.99 -3.31
CA GLY A 103 11.69 1.28 -2.17
C GLY A 103 13.21 1.23 -2.19
N GLY A 104 13.80 0.85 -1.05
CA GLY A 104 15.23 0.60 -0.93
C GLY A 104 15.75 1.06 0.42
N ARG A 105 16.65 0.26 1.02
CA ARG A 105 17.15 0.48 2.39
C ARG A 105 18.37 1.40 2.50
N LYS A 106 19.20 1.53 1.46
CA LYS A 106 20.48 2.28 1.48
C LYS A 106 20.85 2.84 0.10
N GLY A 107 19.98 3.66 -0.47
CA GLY A 107 20.21 4.29 -1.77
C GLY A 107 20.00 5.80 -1.72
N GLU A 108 20.27 6.46 -2.85
CA GLU A 108 20.01 7.89 -3.00
C GLU A 108 18.49 8.12 -3.09
N PRO A 109 17.94 9.08 -2.33
CA PRO A 109 16.54 9.45 -2.46
C PRO A 109 16.19 9.84 -3.90
N VAL A 110 14.99 9.47 -4.34
CA VAL A 110 14.56 9.63 -5.74
C VAL A 110 13.59 10.80 -5.85
N GLY A 111 13.80 11.68 -6.84
CA GLY A 111 12.85 12.72 -7.23
C GLY A 111 11.70 12.17 -8.08
N LEU A 112 10.52 12.79 -7.97
CA LEU A 112 9.28 12.47 -8.67
C LEU A 112 9.08 13.32 -9.94
N ALA A 113 9.92 14.33 -10.19
CA ALA A 113 9.81 15.21 -11.37
C ALA A 113 9.51 14.48 -12.71
N PRO A 114 10.12 13.33 -13.06
CA PRO A 114 9.84 12.65 -14.31
C PRO A 114 8.41 12.11 -14.45
N VAL A 115 7.75 11.81 -13.33
CA VAL A 115 6.37 11.28 -13.29
C VAL A 115 5.32 12.36 -12.98
N ALA A 116 5.75 13.62 -12.84
CA ALA A 116 4.85 14.74 -12.62
C ALA A 116 3.88 14.93 -13.79
N GLY A 117 2.60 15.16 -13.48
CA GLY A 117 1.56 15.37 -14.48
C GLY A 117 1.16 14.14 -15.30
N LEU A 118 1.63 12.93 -14.97
CA LEU A 118 1.14 11.71 -15.63
C LEU A 118 -0.36 11.54 -15.38
N PRO A 119 -1.19 11.44 -16.44
CA PRO A 119 -2.64 11.57 -16.32
C PRO A 119 -3.32 10.38 -15.64
N ARG A 120 -2.63 9.23 -15.57
CA ARG A 120 -3.16 7.99 -15.02
C ARG A 120 -2.56 7.60 -13.68
N LEU A 121 -1.51 8.29 -13.22
CA LEU A 121 -0.84 7.96 -11.98
C LEU A 121 -1.76 8.27 -10.79
N ARG A 122 -2.31 7.21 -10.20
CA ARG A 122 -3.29 7.27 -9.12
C ARG A 122 -2.81 6.69 -7.80
N THR A 123 -1.72 5.92 -7.83
CA THR A 123 -1.18 5.25 -6.64
C THR A 123 0.31 5.49 -6.53
N LEU A 124 0.73 6.03 -5.38
CA LEU A 124 2.14 6.12 -4.98
C LEU A 124 2.35 5.45 -3.63
N THR A 125 3.32 4.53 -3.58
CA THR A 125 3.89 4.01 -2.34
C THR A 125 5.36 4.34 -2.32
N ALA A 126 5.85 5.06 -1.32
CA ALA A 126 7.27 5.29 -1.12
C ALA A 126 7.65 4.85 0.30
N SER A 127 8.62 3.96 0.41
CA SER A 127 9.17 3.60 1.71
C SER A 127 9.81 4.82 2.40
N PRO A 128 9.82 4.87 3.74
CA PRO A 128 10.45 5.98 4.48
C PRO A 128 11.87 6.26 4.01
N GLY A 129 12.21 7.54 3.82
CA GLY A 129 13.51 8.03 3.40
C GLY A 129 13.84 7.85 1.92
N THR A 130 12.90 7.39 1.10
CA THR A 130 13.18 7.12 -0.34
C THR A 130 12.88 8.30 -1.27
N LEU A 131 12.19 9.33 -0.80
CA LEU A 131 11.88 10.53 -1.59
C LEU A 131 12.91 11.63 -1.36
N ALA A 132 13.39 12.25 -2.43
CA ALA A 132 14.33 13.38 -2.34
C ALA A 132 13.66 14.65 -1.78
N ASP A 133 12.44 14.94 -2.24
CA ASP A 133 11.60 16.03 -1.74
C ASP A 133 10.13 15.56 -1.70
N PRO A 134 9.53 15.39 -0.52
CA PRO A 134 8.12 15.03 -0.39
C PRO A 134 7.16 16.03 -1.05
N LEU A 135 7.53 17.31 -1.17
CA LEU A 135 6.64 18.33 -1.73
C LEU A 135 6.42 18.16 -3.24
N GLU A 136 7.26 17.40 -3.94
CA GLU A 136 7.05 17.06 -5.35
C GLU A 136 5.76 16.26 -5.60
N ILE A 137 5.19 15.65 -4.56
CA ILE A 137 3.88 14.97 -4.61
C ILE A 137 2.76 15.91 -5.06
N THR A 138 2.88 17.21 -4.83
CA THR A 138 1.90 18.22 -5.29
C THR A 138 1.77 18.27 -6.82
N GLY A 139 2.80 17.83 -7.55
CA GLY A 139 2.77 17.69 -9.01
C GLY A 139 1.99 16.45 -9.51
N LEU A 140 1.57 15.57 -8.62
CA LEU A 140 0.85 14.33 -8.93
C LEU A 140 -0.66 14.53 -8.74
N THR A 141 -1.29 15.21 -9.70
CA THR A 141 -2.67 15.71 -9.56
C THR A 141 -3.76 14.64 -9.58
N GLY A 142 -3.44 13.42 -10.02
CA GLY A 142 -4.39 12.30 -10.15
C GLY A 142 -4.35 11.30 -9.00
N LEU A 143 -3.58 11.56 -7.92
CA LEU A 143 -3.40 10.59 -6.84
C LEU A 143 -4.70 10.32 -6.08
N GLU A 144 -5.07 9.04 -6.01
CA GLU A 144 -6.19 8.50 -5.23
C GLU A 144 -5.68 7.78 -3.96
N TYR A 145 -4.48 7.20 -4.02
CA TYR A 145 -3.82 6.52 -2.91
C TYR A 145 -2.38 7.00 -2.73
N LEU A 146 -2.02 7.29 -1.48
CA LEU A 146 -0.67 7.68 -1.09
C LEU A 146 -0.23 6.93 0.17
N SER A 147 0.94 6.30 0.11
CA SER A 147 1.60 5.68 1.26
C SER A 147 3.00 6.22 1.41
N LEU A 148 3.30 6.80 2.58
CA LEU A 148 4.58 7.42 2.91
C LEU A 148 5.01 7.10 4.34
N GLY A 149 6.27 7.37 4.66
CA GLY A 149 6.75 7.37 6.04
C GLY A 149 6.22 8.53 6.88
N PRO A 150 6.33 8.45 8.22
CA PRO A 150 5.86 9.50 9.12
C PRO A 150 6.49 10.87 8.87
N GLU A 151 7.79 10.90 8.54
CA GLU A 151 8.52 12.15 8.31
C GLU A 151 8.08 12.85 7.02
N GLU A 152 7.90 12.09 5.93
CA GLU A 152 7.41 12.65 4.66
C GLU A 152 5.97 13.15 4.79
N TRP A 153 5.12 12.42 5.53
CA TRP A 153 3.77 12.89 5.84
C TRP A 153 3.77 14.19 6.65
N ARG A 154 4.69 14.32 7.63
CA ARG A 154 4.84 15.53 8.43
C ARG A 154 5.19 16.73 7.55
N VAL A 155 6.14 16.57 6.62
CA VAL A 155 6.49 17.61 5.64
C VAL A 155 5.27 18.07 4.84
N LEU A 156 4.45 17.13 4.35
CA LEU A 156 3.24 17.48 3.60
C LEU A 156 2.19 18.20 4.45
N LEU A 157 1.97 17.75 5.68
CA LEU A 157 0.99 18.35 6.60
C LEU A 157 1.40 19.77 7.00
N ASP A 158 2.65 19.95 7.41
CA ASP A 158 3.18 21.24 7.86
C ASP A 158 3.16 22.29 6.73
N ALA A 159 3.35 21.85 5.48
CA ALA A 159 3.27 22.69 4.30
C ALA A 159 1.83 22.90 3.79
N GLY A 160 0.82 22.22 4.35
CA GLY A 160 -0.55 22.21 3.83
C GLY A 160 -0.65 21.61 2.42
N ALA A 161 0.27 20.72 2.06
CA ALA A 161 0.51 20.19 0.72
C ALA A 161 -0.11 18.80 0.48
N VAL A 162 -0.88 18.28 1.44
CA VAL A 162 -1.56 16.98 1.29
C VAL A 162 -2.55 17.02 0.12
N PRO A 163 -2.42 16.14 -0.90
CA PRO A 163 -3.30 16.15 -2.06
C PRO A 163 -4.76 15.88 -1.67
N ARG A 164 -5.69 16.76 -2.07
CA ARG A 164 -7.12 16.64 -1.73
C ARG A 164 -7.88 15.63 -2.58
N SER A 165 -7.25 15.09 -3.63
CA SER A 165 -7.78 14.01 -4.47
C SER A 165 -7.71 12.63 -3.81
N LEU A 166 -6.96 12.49 -2.69
CA LEU A 166 -6.79 11.20 -2.04
C LEU A 166 -8.12 10.64 -1.54
N SER A 167 -8.37 9.39 -1.90
CA SER A 167 -9.44 8.55 -1.36
C SER A 167 -8.95 7.73 -0.17
N ALA A 168 -7.64 7.47 -0.09
CA ALA A 168 -7.02 6.79 1.04
C ALA A 168 -5.56 7.22 1.22
N ALA A 169 -5.11 7.12 2.47
CA ALA A 169 -3.75 7.39 2.89
C ALA A 169 -3.26 6.23 3.78
N ALA A 170 -1.97 5.92 3.69
CA ALA A 170 -1.31 4.94 4.55
C ALA A 170 -0.02 5.52 5.12
N ILE A 171 0.28 5.17 6.37
CA ILE A 171 1.54 5.52 7.03
C ILE A 171 2.38 4.25 7.08
N ASP A 172 3.44 4.20 6.27
CA ASP A 172 4.40 3.09 6.21
C ASP A 172 5.41 3.26 7.35
N VAL A 173 5.36 2.39 8.34
CA VAL A 173 6.23 2.43 9.51
C VAL A 173 7.26 1.32 9.40
N GLN A 174 8.54 1.70 9.39
CA GLN A 174 9.65 0.74 9.42
C GLN A 174 10.30 0.67 10.80
N GLY A 175 10.55 -0.57 11.26
CA GLY A 175 11.16 -0.86 12.57
C GLY A 175 10.21 -0.68 13.74
N GLU A 176 10.77 -0.68 14.95
CA GLU A 176 9.99 -0.42 16.17
C GLU A 176 9.85 1.08 16.38
N GLN A 177 8.78 1.66 15.84
CA GLN A 177 8.36 3.01 16.19
C GLN A 177 7.22 2.97 17.20
N HIS A 178 7.22 3.94 18.11
CA HIS A 178 6.16 4.08 19.09
C HIS A 178 4.83 4.35 18.35
N PRO A 179 3.73 3.65 18.67
CA PRO A 179 2.48 3.76 17.90
C PRO A 179 1.75 5.10 18.11
N LEU A 180 2.03 5.82 19.20
CA LEU A 180 1.32 7.07 19.53
C LEU A 180 1.58 8.21 18.52
N PRO A 181 2.83 8.54 18.14
CA PRO A 181 3.07 9.51 17.07
C PRO A 181 2.40 9.15 15.73
N VAL A 182 2.34 7.85 15.40
CA VAL A 182 1.68 7.36 14.18
C VAL A 182 0.17 7.56 14.25
N LEU A 183 -0.42 7.32 15.42
CA LEU A 183 -1.84 7.55 15.69
C LEU A 183 -2.19 9.05 15.59
N ASP A 184 -1.36 9.91 16.17
CA ASP A 184 -1.55 11.37 16.11
C ASP A 184 -1.54 11.85 14.65
N LEU A 185 -0.54 11.38 13.88
CA LEU A 185 -0.43 11.65 12.45
C LEU A 185 -1.64 11.14 11.65
N ALA A 186 -2.12 9.94 11.93
CA ALA A 186 -3.32 9.39 11.30
C ALA A 186 -4.56 10.23 11.59
N ASN A 187 -4.70 10.73 12.82
CA ASN A 187 -5.82 11.58 13.23
C ASN A 187 -5.76 12.96 12.56
N GLU A 188 -4.57 13.54 12.37
CA GLU A 188 -4.39 14.76 11.58
C GLU A 188 -4.85 14.56 10.12
N LEU A 189 -4.45 13.44 9.50
CA LEU A 189 -4.92 13.09 8.15
C LEU A 189 -6.43 12.89 8.11
N LEU A 190 -7.03 12.19 9.07
CA LEU A 190 -8.48 11.98 9.12
C LEU A 190 -9.24 13.31 9.27
N ALA A 191 -8.73 14.24 10.09
CA ALA A 191 -9.33 15.55 10.29
C ALA A 191 -9.37 16.38 9.00
N LEU A 192 -8.40 16.21 8.09
CA LEU A 192 -8.41 16.90 6.79
C LEU A 192 -9.64 16.55 5.92
N TRP A 193 -10.28 15.41 6.15
CA TRP A 193 -11.49 14.95 5.45
C TRP A 193 -12.72 14.85 6.36
N ASP A 194 -12.70 15.51 7.52
CA ASP A 194 -13.79 15.47 8.52
C ASP A 194 -14.20 14.04 8.88
N ARG A 195 -13.23 13.12 8.95
CA ARG A 195 -13.46 11.71 9.29
C ARG A 195 -13.41 11.49 10.80
N PRO A 196 -14.13 10.47 11.31
CA PRO A 196 -14.01 10.07 12.72
C PRO A 196 -12.56 9.77 13.08
N LEU A 197 -12.11 10.32 14.21
CA LEU A 197 -10.76 10.10 14.72
C LEU A 197 -10.65 8.73 15.39
N ILE A 198 -9.45 8.16 15.35
CA ILE A 198 -9.10 6.92 16.02
C ILE A 198 -8.95 7.21 17.52
N THR A 199 -9.76 6.52 18.34
CA THR A 199 -9.77 6.67 19.80
C THR A 199 -8.55 6.00 20.43
N ARG A 200 -7.94 6.68 21.41
CA ARG A 200 -6.91 6.12 22.27
C ARG A 200 -7.52 5.65 23.59
N THR A 201 -7.34 4.38 23.92
CA THR A 201 -7.64 3.83 25.25
C THR A 201 -6.33 3.45 25.92
N VAL A 202 -5.98 4.13 27.02
CA VAL A 202 -4.82 3.76 27.84
C VAL A 202 -5.28 2.71 28.84
N LEU A 203 -4.68 1.52 28.79
CA LEU A 203 -4.87 0.47 29.78
C LEU A 203 -3.73 0.57 30.79
N GLU A 204 -4.04 0.95 32.02
CA GLU A 204 -3.09 0.90 33.13
C GLU A 204 -3.14 -0.50 33.73
N GLY A 205 -2.00 -1.18 33.74
CA GLY A 205 -1.83 -2.48 34.39
C GLY A 205 -0.70 -2.37 35.39
N ASP A 206 -0.99 -2.69 36.65
CA ASP A 206 0.06 -2.91 37.65
C ASP A 206 0.67 -4.28 37.36
N LEU A 207 1.87 -4.28 36.76
CA LEU A 207 2.63 -5.51 36.57
C LEU A 207 3.20 -5.86 37.94
N ASP A 208 2.40 -6.54 38.76
CA ASP A 208 2.83 -7.05 40.04
C ASP A 208 4.01 -8.01 39.81
N THR A 209 5.23 -7.50 39.98
CA THR A 209 6.45 -8.28 39.84
C THR A 209 6.78 -9.06 41.11
N ASP A 210 5.90 -9.09 42.12
CA ASP A 210 6.21 -9.74 43.40
C ASP A 210 5.95 -11.26 43.37
N ARG A 211 6.76 -11.97 42.57
CA ARG A 211 6.95 -13.42 42.74
C ARG A 211 8.01 -13.66 43.82
N THR A 212 7.53 -13.71 45.05
CA THR A 212 8.01 -14.58 46.14
C THR A 212 9.50 -14.51 46.53
N ALA A 213 9.82 -13.61 47.46
CA ALA A 213 10.92 -13.80 48.40
C ALA A 213 10.40 -13.65 49.84
N GLY A 214 9.55 -14.60 50.26
CA GLY A 214 8.95 -14.58 51.60
C GLY A 214 8.59 -15.98 52.07
N GLY A 215 9.59 -16.72 52.56
CA GLY A 215 9.41 -18.07 53.09
C GLY A 215 10.58 -18.51 53.95
N THR A 216 10.87 -17.77 55.03
CA THR A 216 11.73 -18.24 56.11
C THR A 216 10.95 -19.17 57.04
N ARG A 217 11.43 -20.41 57.19
CA ARG A 217 11.58 -21.04 58.51
C ARG A 217 12.70 -22.06 58.49
#